data_AF-A0A1A8JYB1-F1
#
_entry.id   AF-A0A1A8JYB1-F1
#
_cell.length_a   1.000
_cell.length_b   1.000
_cell.length_c   1.000
_cell.angle_alpha   90.00
_cell.angle_beta   90.00
_cell.angle_gamma   90.00
#
_symmetry.space_group_name_H-M   'P 1'
#
loop_
_entity.id
_entity.type
_entity.pdbx_description
1 polymer ?
#
loop_
_entity_poly.entity_id
_entity_poly.type
_entity_poly.pdbx_seq_one_letter_code
_entity_poly.pdbx_strand_id
1 'polypeptide(L)'
;RFKPERDLEVLVAPTHSLAKIERSLANSLFPIDQSKHKLYSDLHTPGRYGRLILLAKSGGNILELVDQVPEVHKQVLDLRVNYKGFNFTFAHLCVLSHRDKRCLLDDIISIFEDIRQAVLSNSSFHKVPLSYPNTTLKNGRVSFIGHQLGGVSFSPNSRDQQVKFARAVQITYY
;
A
#
# COMPACT_ATOMS: atom_id res chain seq x y z
N ARG A 1 -10.63 -32.11 -25.20
CA ARG A 1 -9.38 -31.92 -24.41
C ARG A 1 -9.79 -31.41 -23.04
N PHE A 2 -9.49 -32.13 -21.96
CA PHE A 2 -9.82 -31.71 -20.59
C PHE A 2 -9.03 -30.44 -20.24
N LYS A 3 -9.71 -29.40 -19.73
CA LYS A 3 -9.06 -28.20 -19.17
C LYS A 3 -9.15 -28.31 -17.65
N PRO A 4 -8.02 -28.39 -16.93
CA PRO A 4 -8.05 -28.41 -15.47
C PRO A 4 -8.53 -27.06 -14.95
N GLU A 5 -9.49 -27.09 -14.02
CA GLU A 5 -9.91 -25.93 -13.25
C GLU A 5 -8.74 -25.44 -12.39
N ARG A 6 -8.47 -24.14 -12.39
CA ARG A 6 -7.34 -23.50 -11.69
C ARG A 6 -7.79 -22.46 -10.69
N ASP A 7 -9.06 -22.08 -10.71
CA ASP A 7 -9.60 -21.12 -9.75
C ASP A 7 -9.71 -21.77 -8.37
N LEU A 8 -8.91 -21.28 -7.43
CA LEU A 8 -8.87 -21.78 -6.06
C LEU A 8 -10.26 -21.72 -5.41
N GLU A 9 -11.04 -20.66 -5.63
CA GLU A 9 -12.37 -20.49 -5.02
C GLU A 9 -13.40 -21.48 -5.60
N VAL A 10 -13.21 -21.92 -6.85
CA VAL A 10 -14.04 -22.99 -7.47
C VAL A 10 -13.63 -24.36 -6.95
N LEU A 11 -12.32 -24.58 -6.75
CA LEU A 11 -11.78 -25.84 -6.28
C LEU A 11 -12.08 -26.12 -4.79
N VAL A 12 -12.11 -25.08 -3.95
CA VAL A 12 -12.20 -25.23 -2.49
C VAL A 12 -13.52 -24.77 -1.87
N ALA A 13 -14.37 -24.08 -2.62
CA ALA A 13 -15.66 -23.61 -2.12
C ALA A 13 -16.82 -23.97 -3.07
N PRO A 14 -17.97 -24.42 -2.54
CA PRO A 14 -19.14 -24.77 -3.35
C PRO A 14 -19.54 -23.63 -4.29
N THR A 15 -20.02 -23.97 -5.49
CA THR A 15 -20.42 -22.97 -6.50
C THR A 15 -21.59 -22.10 -6.03
N HIS A 16 -22.50 -22.67 -5.22
CA HIS A 16 -23.70 -22.01 -4.71
C HIS A 16 -23.75 -21.97 -3.17
N SER A 17 -22.67 -21.56 -2.51
CA SER A 17 -22.72 -21.35 -1.06
C SER A 17 -23.55 -20.11 -0.70
N LEU A 18 -24.17 -20.13 0.49
CA LEU A 18 -24.92 -18.97 1.01
C LEU A 18 -24.05 -17.70 1.02
N ALA A 19 -22.80 -17.80 1.45
CA ALA A 19 -21.85 -16.68 1.43
C ALA A 19 -21.58 -16.12 0.02
N LYS A 20 -21.53 -16.97 -1.02
CA LYS A 20 -21.37 -16.50 -2.42
C LYS A 20 -22.65 -15.83 -2.93
N ILE A 21 -23.83 -16.33 -2.55
CA ILE A 21 -25.12 -15.73 -2.89
C ILE A 21 -25.26 -14.37 -2.22
N GLU A 22 -24.97 -14.28 -0.92
CA GLU A 22 -24.98 -13.03 -0.16
C GLU A 22 -23.94 -12.03 -0.69
N ARG A 23 -22.73 -12.49 -1.04
CA ARG A 23 -21.71 -11.64 -1.70
C ARG A 23 -22.19 -11.16 -3.07
N SER A 24 -22.83 -12.01 -3.86
CA SER A 24 -23.39 -11.62 -5.16
C SER A 24 -24.52 -10.61 -5.00
N LEU A 25 -25.39 -10.79 -4.02
CA LEU A 25 -26.47 -9.86 -3.68
C LEU A 25 -25.89 -8.53 -3.20
N ALA A 26 -24.91 -8.55 -2.29
CA ALA A 26 -24.23 -7.36 -1.81
C ALA A 26 -23.53 -6.61 -2.95
N ASN A 27 -22.81 -7.31 -3.84
CA ASN A 27 -22.19 -6.71 -5.03
C ASN A 27 -23.23 -6.16 -6.03
N SER A 28 -24.43 -6.74 -6.08
CA SER A 28 -25.52 -6.26 -6.95
C SER A 28 -26.24 -5.04 -6.37
N LEU A 29 -26.47 -5.02 -5.06
CA LEU A 29 -27.16 -3.95 -4.35
C LEU A 29 -26.25 -2.76 -4.10
N PHE A 30 -24.98 -3.04 -3.85
CA PHE A 30 -23.91 -2.08 -3.63
C PHE A 30 -22.81 -2.36 -4.65
N PRO A 31 -23.02 -2.09 -5.94
CA PRO A 31 -21.96 -2.22 -6.93
C PRO A 31 -20.80 -1.34 -6.50
N ILE A 32 -19.76 -1.99 -5.99
CA ILE A 32 -18.50 -1.33 -5.72
C ILE A 32 -17.88 -1.12 -7.08
N ASP A 33 -18.06 0.07 -7.63
CA ASP A 33 -17.25 0.52 -8.74
C ASP A 33 -15.80 0.53 -8.27
N GLN A 34 -15.09 -0.55 -8.57
CA GLN A 34 -13.66 -0.70 -8.28
C GLN A 34 -12.83 0.30 -9.10
N SER A 35 -13.46 1.10 -9.96
CA SER A 35 -12.81 2.09 -10.79
C SER A 35 -13.08 3.53 -10.34
N LYS A 36 -11.96 4.28 -10.28
CA LYS A 36 -11.73 5.73 -10.42
C LYS A 36 -12.43 6.74 -9.51
N HIS A 37 -13.45 6.36 -8.73
CA HIS A 37 -14.31 7.35 -8.11
C HIS A 37 -14.83 7.08 -6.67
N LYS A 38 -14.09 6.43 -5.77
CA LYS A 38 -14.45 6.44 -4.32
C LYS A 38 -13.26 6.60 -3.36
N LEU A 39 -13.57 7.04 -2.14
CA LEU A 39 -12.62 7.23 -1.05
C LEU A 39 -12.08 5.87 -0.58
N TYR A 40 -10.80 5.86 -0.19
CA TYR A 40 -10.10 4.67 0.32
C TYR A 40 -10.81 4.00 1.52
N SER A 41 -11.53 4.78 2.33
CA SER A 41 -12.33 4.30 3.46
C SER A 41 -13.54 3.44 3.07
N ASP A 42 -13.98 3.50 1.81
CA ASP A 42 -15.22 2.84 1.36
C ASP A 42 -14.97 1.43 0.79
N LEU A 43 -13.70 1.02 0.68
CA LEU A 43 -13.29 -0.33 0.25
C LEU A 43 -13.42 -1.32 1.42
N HIS A 44 -14.65 -1.58 1.87
CA HIS A 44 -14.95 -2.57 2.92
C HIS A 44 -14.85 -4.03 2.46
N THR A 45 -14.78 -4.28 1.15
CA THR A 45 -14.41 -5.60 0.60
C THR A 45 -13.00 -5.52 0.03
N PRO A 46 -12.16 -6.56 0.18
CA PRO A 46 -10.85 -6.59 -0.46
C PRO A 46 -11.02 -6.47 -1.98
N GLY A 47 -10.81 -5.26 -2.49
CA GLY A 47 -10.63 -5.02 -3.92
C GLY A 47 -9.38 -5.76 -4.41
N ARG A 48 -9.14 -5.75 -5.72
CA ARG A 48 -7.90 -6.27 -6.28
C ARG A 48 -6.78 -5.27 -6.00
N TYR A 49 -6.12 -5.40 -4.86
CA TYR A 49 -4.91 -4.64 -4.55
C TYR A 49 -3.70 -5.57 -4.48
N GLY A 50 -2.57 -5.07 -4.96
CA GLY A 50 -1.26 -5.66 -4.69
C GLY A 50 -0.76 -5.18 -3.34
N ARG A 51 -0.10 -6.04 -2.57
CA ARG A 51 0.51 -5.63 -1.30
C ARG A 51 1.91 -6.21 -1.17
N LEU A 52 2.83 -5.34 -0.78
CA LEU A 52 4.23 -5.65 -0.60
C LEU A 52 4.60 -5.37 0.84
N ILE A 53 5.17 -6.35 1.53
CA ILE A 53 5.73 -6.20 2.86
C ILE A 53 7.24 -6.32 2.73
N LEU A 54 7.95 -5.25 3.04
CA LEU A 54 9.41 -5.18 3.01
C LEU A 54 9.95 -5.25 4.43
N LEU A 55 10.94 -6.11 4.62
CA LEU A 55 11.63 -6.31 5.89
C LEU A 55 13.09 -5.93 5.72
N ALA A 56 13.64 -5.22 6.69
CA ALA A 56 15.08 -4.99 6.71
C ALA A 56 15.82 -6.31 6.97
N LYS A 57 16.93 -6.54 6.26
CA LYS A 57 17.79 -7.71 6.48
C LYS A 57 18.24 -7.76 7.94
N SER A 58 18.32 -8.97 8.49
CA SER A 58 18.77 -9.22 9.86
C SER A 58 17.94 -8.52 10.96
N GLY A 59 16.71 -8.09 10.65
CA GLY A 59 15.86 -7.39 11.62
C GLY A 59 16.28 -5.95 11.90
N GLY A 60 17.01 -5.32 10.98
CA GLY A 60 17.39 -3.91 11.08
C GLY A 60 16.21 -2.94 10.96
N ASN A 61 16.52 -1.64 10.91
CA ASN A 61 15.54 -0.58 10.78
C ASN A 61 15.21 -0.32 9.30
N ILE A 62 13.97 -0.56 8.90
CA ILE A 62 13.54 -0.33 7.51
C ILE A 62 13.57 1.15 7.12
N LEU A 63 13.46 2.05 8.10
CA LEU A 63 13.48 3.50 7.88
C LEU A 63 14.87 4.02 7.48
N GLU A 64 15.93 3.23 7.70
CA GLU A 64 17.30 3.55 7.25
C GLU A 64 17.53 3.14 5.79
N LEU A 65 16.67 2.28 5.23
CA LEU A 65 16.77 1.80 3.84
C LEU A 65 16.11 2.76 2.85
N VAL A 66 16.52 4.02 2.93
CA VAL A 66 15.88 5.19 2.28
C VAL A 66 15.96 5.18 0.76
N ASP A 67 16.96 4.52 0.18
CA ASP A 67 17.06 4.36 -1.28
C ASP A 67 16.40 3.06 -1.77
N GLN A 68 16.42 2.01 -0.96
CA GLN A 68 15.97 0.68 -1.38
C GLN A 68 14.45 0.58 -1.45
N VAL A 69 13.74 1.17 -0.47
CA VAL A 69 12.27 1.13 -0.44
C VAL A 69 11.68 1.89 -1.63
N PRO A 70 12.08 3.15 -1.93
CA PRO A 70 11.63 3.83 -3.14
C PRO A 70 12.06 3.16 -4.45
N GLU A 71 13.26 2.56 -4.50
CA GLU A 71 13.71 1.85 -5.71
C GLU A 71 12.83 0.62 -6.00
N VAL A 72 12.51 -0.19 -4.99
CA VAL A 72 11.57 -1.31 -5.13
C VAL A 72 10.18 -0.80 -5.55
N HIS A 73 9.71 0.29 -4.94
CA HIS A 73 8.44 0.91 -5.33
C HIS A 73 8.44 1.29 -6.82
N LYS A 74 9.49 1.96 -7.30
CA LYS A 74 9.63 2.33 -8.71
C LYS A 74 9.62 1.10 -9.63
N GLN A 75 10.34 0.04 -9.28
CA GLN A 75 10.34 -1.20 -10.06
C GLN A 75 8.94 -1.80 -10.18
N VAL A 76 8.13 -1.77 -9.12
CA VAL A 76 6.73 -2.22 -9.16
C VAL A 76 5.90 -1.37 -10.12
N LEU A 77 6.07 -0.04 -10.10
CA LEU A 77 5.36 0.86 -11.02
C LEU A 77 5.76 0.64 -12.48
N ASP A 78 7.03 0.31 -12.73
CA ASP A 78 7.60 0.09 -14.06
C ASP A 78 7.34 -1.33 -14.62
N LEU A 79 6.74 -2.23 -13.82
CA LEU A 79 6.39 -3.58 -14.27
C LEU A 79 5.51 -3.53 -15.53
N ARG A 80 5.88 -4.35 -16.51
CA ARG A 80 5.16 -4.49 -17.78
C ARG A 80 4.66 -5.92 -17.94
N VAL A 81 3.36 -6.07 -18.13
CA VAL A 81 2.73 -7.37 -18.36
C VAL A 81 2.08 -7.35 -19.74
N ASN A 82 2.57 -8.20 -20.64
CA ASN A 82 1.95 -8.38 -21.95
C ASN A 82 0.68 -9.23 -21.79
N TYR A 83 -0.46 -8.65 -22.13
CA TYR A 83 -1.73 -9.37 -22.18
C TYR A 83 -2.49 -8.95 -23.45
N LYS A 84 -2.79 -9.93 -24.31
CA LYS A 84 -3.51 -9.73 -25.58
C LYS A 84 -2.86 -8.66 -26.49
N GLY A 85 -1.53 -8.62 -26.55
CA GLY A 85 -0.79 -7.68 -27.40
C GLY A 85 -0.68 -6.26 -26.84
N PHE A 86 -1.23 -5.99 -25.65
CA PHE A 86 -1.03 -4.74 -24.94
C PHE A 86 -0.11 -4.94 -23.74
N ASN A 87 0.84 -4.03 -23.54
CA ASN A 87 1.72 -4.04 -22.37
C ASN A 87 1.10 -3.20 -21.26
N PHE A 88 0.41 -3.87 -20.34
CA PHE A 88 -0.14 -3.21 -19.15
C PHE A 88 0.97 -2.84 -18.17
N THR A 89 0.78 -1.70 -17.53
CA THR A 89 1.60 -1.23 -16.41
C THR A 89 0.68 -0.82 -15.26
N PHE A 90 1.23 -0.55 -14.08
CA PHE A 90 0.44 -0.10 -12.94
C PHE A 90 -0.43 1.13 -13.29
N ALA A 91 0.10 2.08 -14.05
CA ALA A 91 -0.62 3.29 -14.46
C ALA A 91 -1.91 3.03 -15.27
N HIS A 92 -2.02 1.87 -15.92
CA HIS A 92 -3.22 1.49 -16.68
C HIS A 92 -4.32 0.88 -15.81
N LEU A 93 -3.95 0.32 -14.66
CA LEU A 93 -4.84 -0.47 -13.80
C LEU A 93 -5.17 0.22 -12.48
N CYS A 94 -4.34 1.16 -12.04
CA CYS A 94 -4.43 1.75 -10.71
C CYS A 94 -5.75 2.48 -10.45
N VAL A 95 -6.14 2.53 -9.18
CA VAL A 95 -7.22 3.41 -8.72
C VAL A 95 -6.75 4.86 -8.82
N LEU A 96 -7.52 5.70 -9.52
CA LEU A 96 -7.22 7.12 -9.63
C LEU A 96 -7.78 7.90 -8.44
N SER A 97 -6.97 8.81 -7.92
CA SER A 97 -7.43 9.86 -7.02
C SER A 97 -8.45 10.75 -7.73
N HIS A 98 -9.55 11.02 -7.03
CA HIS A 98 -10.60 11.93 -7.51
C HIS A 98 -10.11 13.34 -7.80
N ARG A 99 -9.17 13.83 -6.99
CA ARG A 99 -8.71 15.22 -7.02
C ARG A 99 -7.82 15.47 -8.23
N ASP A 100 -6.82 14.60 -8.41
CA ASP A 100 -5.69 14.90 -9.30
C ASP A 100 -5.63 13.95 -10.51
N LYS A 101 -6.54 12.97 -10.60
CA LYS A 101 -6.57 11.93 -11.65
C LYS A 101 -5.25 11.15 -11.79
N ARG A 102 -4.45 11.10 -10.72
CA ARG A 102 -3.23 10.30 -10.59
C ARG A 102 -3.50 9.02 -9.84
N CYS A 103 -2.68 7.99 -10.03
CA CYS A 103 -2.77 6.76 -9.24
C CYS A 103 -2.69 7.07 -7.74
N LEU A 104 -3.57 6.44 -6.97
CA LEU A 104 -3.52 6.48 -5.51
C LEU A 104 -2.31 5.67 -5.04
N LEU A 105 -1.43 6.33 -4.30
CA LEU A 105 -0.25 5.72 -3.69
C LEU A 105 -0.37 5.87 -2.17
N ASP A 106 0.18 4.90 -1.44
CA ASP A 106 0.25 4.97 0.01
C ASP A 106 1.13 6.15 0.46
N ASP A 107 0.65 6.91 1.43
CA ASP A 107 1.34 8.09 1.97
C ASP A 107 2.73 7.78 2.53
N ILE A 108 2.99 6.53 2.93
CA ILE A 108 4.31 6.07 3.39
C ILE A 108 5.41 6.29 2.34
N ILE A 109 5.08 6.21 1.04
CA ILE A 109 6.06 6.45 -0.03
C ILE A 109 6.55 7.89 0.03
N SER A 110 5.66 8.85 0.25
CA SER A 110 6.05 10.27 0.39
C SER A 110 6.94 10.51 1.61
N ILE A 111 6.71 9.77 2.69
CA ILE A 111 7.55 9.82 3.90
C ILE A 111 8.96 9.30 3.60
N PHE A 112 9.09 8.19 2.87
CA PHE A 112 10.41 7.68 2.48
C PHE A 112 11.16 8.64 1.56
N GLU A 113 10.49 9.31 0.62
CA GLU A 113 11.10 10.37 -0.19
C GLU A 113 11.52 11.57 0.66
N ASP A 114 10.73 11.95 1.66
CA ASP A 114 11.06 13.03 2.58
C ASP A 114 12.28 12.69 3.44
N ILE A 115 12.36 11.45 3.94
CA ILE A 115 13.53 10.94 4.66
C ILE A 115 14.75 10.93 3.73
N ARG A 116 14.60 10.46 2.50
CA ARG A 116 15.67 10.45 1.50
C ARG A 116 16.23 11.85 1.26
N GLN A 117 15.36 12.85 1.08
CA GLN A 117 15.76 14.25 0.93
C GLN A 117 16.45 14.80 2.19
N ALA A 118 16.02 14.38 3.39
CA ALA A 118 16.68 14.76 4.64
C ALA A 118 18.10 14.17 4.71
N VAL A 119 18.28 12.91 4.32
CA VAL A 119 19.59 12.25 4.26
C VAL A 119 20.52 12.95 3.27
N LEU A 120 20.02 13.32 2.08
CA LEU A 120 20.79 14.06 1.06
C LEU A 120 21.21 15.47 1.53
N SER A 121 20.48 16.07 2.47
CA SER A 121 20.81 17.38 3.06
C SER A 121 21.67 17.27 4.34
N ASN A 122 22.47 16.21 4.46
CA ASN A 122 23.34 15.91 5.61
C ASN A 122 22.59 15.83 6.96
N SER A 123 21.31 15.44 6.94
CA SER A 123 20.52 15.22 8.13
C SER A 123 20.23 13.74 8.34
N SER A 124 20.23 13.27 9.59
CA SER A 124 19.77 11.92 9.90
C SER A 124 18.26 11.79 9.68
N PHE A 125 17.77 10.59 9.36
CA PHE A 125 16.34 10.29 9.27
C PHE A 125 15.57 10.69 10.54
N HIS A 126 16.22 10.68 11.71
CA HIS A 126 15.65 11.11 12.99
C HIS A 126 15.17 12.56 13.00
N LYS A 127 15.61 13.41 12.06
CA LYS A 127 15.13 14.79 11.93
C LYS A 127 13.78 14.88 11.22
N VAL A 128 13.32 13.81 10.57
CA VAL A 128 11.95 13.77 10.02
C VAL A 128 11.01 13.39 11.16
N PRO A 129 10.09 14.30 11.56
CA PRO A 129 9.13 14.00 12.63
C PRO A 129 8.13 12.97 12.12
N LEU A 130 8.37 11.70 12.45
CA LEU A 130 7.49 10.58 12.13
C LEU A 130 6.77 10.14 13.41
N SER A 131 5.50 10.50 13.54
CA SER A 131 4.64 10.05 14.64
C SER A 131 3.82 8.84 14.21
N TYR A 132 3.54 7.94 15.15
CA TYR A 132 2.75 6.73 14.89
C TYR A 132 1.63 6.60 15.93
N PRO A 133 0.40 6.22 15.55
CA PRO A 133 0.00 5.72 14.22
C PRO A 133 -0.39 6.82 13.21
N ASN A 134 -0.48 8.08 13.65
CA ASN A 134 -0.79 9.22 12.79
C ASN A 134 0.44 10.11 12.66
N THR A 135 0.77 10.50 11.43
CA THR A 135 1.88 11.41 11.14
C THR A 135 1.41 12.60 10.34
N THR A 136 2.04 13.75 10.55
CA THR A 136 1.78 14.96 9.76
C THR A 136 2.74 14.99 8.58
N LEU A 137 2.21 15.00 7.36
CA LEU A 137 2.99 15.12 6.14
C LEU A 137 3.47 16.57 5.93
N LYS A 138 4.46 16.81 5.06
CA LYS A 138 4.97 18.15 4.74
C LYS A 138 3.89 19.15 4.29
N ASN A 139 2.81 18.67 3.68
CA ASN A 139 1.68 19.50 3.25
C ASN A 139 0.67 19.81 4.37
N GLY A 140 0.96 19.45 5.62
CA GLY A 140 0.10 19.67 6.78
C GLY A 140 -1.04 18.65 6.94
N ARG A 141 -1.19 17.70 6.01
CA ARG A 141 -2.20 16.65 6.11
C ARG A 141 -1.77 15.59 7.13
N VAL A 142 -2.69 15.17 7.98
CA VAL A 142 -2.50 14.03 8.87
C VAL A 142 -2.81 12.73 8.12
N SER A 143 -1.87 11.79 8.12
CA SER A 143 -2.01 10.47 7.51
C SER A 143 -1.92 9.37 8.57
N PHE A 144 -2.82 8.40 8.48
CA PHE A 144 -2.80 7.20 9.32
C PHE A 144 -1.87 6.15 8.71
N ILE A 145 -0.71 5.95 9.34
CA ILE A 145 0.33 5.01 8.92
C ILE A 145 0.34 3.72 9.77
N GLY A 146 -0.68 3.54 10.63
CA GLY A 146 -0.79 2.39 11.54
C GLY A 146 -0.77 1.02 10.86
N HIS A 147 -1.23 0.96 9.61
CA HIS A 147 -1.23 -0.26 8.79
C HIS A 147 0.00 -0.38 7.87
N GLN A 148 0.85 0.65 7.84
CA GLN A 148 1.98 0.76 6.91
C GLN A 148 3.32 0.42 7.59
N LEU A 149 3.44 0.53 8.91
CA LEU A 149 4.66 0.17 9.65
C LEU A 149 4.43 -1.02 10.58
N GLY A 150 5.38 -1.94 10.62
CA GLY A 150 5.37 -3.12 11.48
C GLY A 150 6.59 -3.18 12.40
N GLY A 151 6.40 -3.69 13.62
CA GLY A 151 7.47 -3.80 14.62
C GLY A 151 8.03 -2.44 15.03
N VAL A 152 7.14 -1.47 15.24
CA VAL A 152 7.49 -0.08 15.57
C VAL A 152 8.00 0.01 17.00
N SER A 153 9.10 0.74 17.21
CA SER A 153 9.58 1.16 18.53
C SER A 153 9.77 2.66 18.58
N PHE A 154 9.45 3.24 19.73
CA PHE A 154 9.42 4.69 19.92
C PHE A 154 10.72 5.23 20.49
N SER A 155 10.97 6.53 20.27
CA SER A 155 12.05 7.23 20.94
C SER A 155 11.75 7.36 22.45
N PRO A 156 12.70 7.03 23.34
CA PRO A 156 12.50 7.19 24.77
C PRO A 156 12.23 8.66 25.10
N ASN A 157 11.27 8.91 26.00
CA ASN A 157 10.81 10.25 26.44
C ASN A 157 10.09 11.12 25.39
N SER A 158 9.69 10.59 24.23
CA SER A 158 8.84 11.37 23.31
C SER A 158 7.40 11.42 23.80
N ARG A 159 6.86 12.61 24.08
CA ARG A 159 5.41 12.79 24.31
C ARG A 159 4.58 12.50 23.05
N ASP A 160 5.20 12.64 21.88
CA ASP A 160 4.53 12.63 20.57
C ASP A 160 4.64 11.30 19.81
N GLN A 161 4.93 10.19 20.52
CA GLN A 161 5.02 8.84 19.96
C GLN A 161 5.90 8.77 18.70
N GLN A 162 7.09 9.40 18.78
CA GLN A 162 7.98 9.49 17.63
C GLN A 162 8.61 8.12 17.34
N VAL A 163 8.54 7.69 16.09
CA VAL A 163 9.09 6.42 15.63
C VAL A 163 10.61 6.53 15.59
N LYS A 164 11.28 5.67 16.36
CA LYS A 164 12.74 5.49 16.33
C LYS A 164 13.12 4.36 15.38
N PHE A 165 12.30 3.32 15.33
CA PHE A 165 12.60 2.07 14.65
C PHE A 165 11.31 1.48 14.08
N ALA A 166 11.41 0.91 12.89
CA ALA A 166 10.40 0.00 12.36
C ALA A 166 11.10 -1.19 11.70
N ARG A 167 10.57 -2.39 11.90
CA ARG A 167 11.12 -3.63 11.34
C ARG A 167 10.65 -3.87 9.90
N ALA A 168 9.43 -3.45 9.60
CA ALA A 168 8.76 -3.72 8.34
C ALA A 168 8.02 -2.48 7.83
N VAL A 169 7.91 -2.36 6.51
CA VAL A 169 6.99 -1.44 5.85
C VAL A 169 6.05 -2.24 4.95
N GLN A 170 4.78 -1.86 4.94
CA GLN A 170 3.76 -2.37 4.05
C GLN A 170 3.39 -1.27 3.04
N ILE A 171 3.42 -1.62 1.76
CA ILE A 171 3.00 -0.77 0.64
C ILE A 171 1.87 -1.46 -0.10
N THR A 172 0.80 -0.74 -0.34
CA THR A 172 -0.40 -1.22 -1.01
C THR A 172 -0.56 -0.49 -2.35
N TYR A 173 -0.91 -1.26 -3.37
CA TYR A 173 -1.11 -0.82 -4.75
C TYR A 173 -2.56 -1.11 -5.13
N TYR A 174 -3.37 -0.06 -5.21
CA TYR A 174 -4.80 -0.13 -5.51
C TYR A 174 -5.06 -0.07 -7.00
#